data_AF-A0A3M9MXY8-F1
#
_entry.id   AF-A0A3M9MXY8-F1
#
_cell.length_a   1.000
_cell.length_b   1.000
_cell.length_c   1.000
_cell.angle_alpha   90.00
_cell.angle_beta   90.00
_cell.angle_gamma   90.00
#
_symmetry.space_group_name_H-M   'P 1'
#
loop_
_entity.id
_entity.type
_entity.pdbx_description
1 polymer ?
#
loop_
_entity_poly.entity_id
_entity_poly.type
_entity_poly.pdbx_seq_one_letter_code
_entity_poly.pdbx_strand_id
1 'polypeptide(L)'
;MSNWVNVLGLVITVYLFTFLMMFVISPEQDNDRMSIWLGGTLILIFGYGFIVWLGFLTAIILLDIFLIVPSRIRLKEKLLLEWLIIILPFIYWAFEYDYWLWLMLATSFLITQIIRKNKIESIIKT
;
A
#
# COMPACT_ATOMS: atom_id res chain seq x y z
N MET A 1 -9.35 7.12 -12.95
CA MET A 1 -9.37 7.25 -11.49
C MET A 1 -9.59 5.88 -10.83
N SER A 2 -8.57 5.01 -10.82
CA SER A 2 -8.64 3.67 -10.17
C SER A 2 -7.64 3.50 -9.01
N ASN A 3 -6.85 4.55 -8.72
CA ASN A 3 -5.76 4.52 -7.73
C ASN A 3 -6.24 4.44 -6.29
N TRP A 4 -7.51 4.77 -6.04
CA TRP A 4 -8.15 4.60 -4.74
C TRP A 4 -8.12 3.15 -4.24
N VAL A 5 -8.13 2.16 -5.14
CA VAL A 5 -8.00 0.74 -4.76
C VAL A 5 -6.64 0.48 -4.11
N ASN A 6 -5.57 1.06 -4.65
CA ASN A 6 -4.22 0.93 -4.12
C ASN A 6 -4.10 1.60 -2.74
N VAL A 7 -4.64 2.82 -2.61
CA VAL A 7 -4.65 3.56 -1.34
C VAL A 7 -5.40 2.77 -0.26
N LEU A 8 -6.61 2.29 -0.58
CA LEU A 8 -7.42 1.50 0.34
C LEU A 8 -6.69 0.22 0.76
N GLY A 9 -6.08 -0.51 -0.18
CA GLY A 9 -5.35 -1.73 0.17
C GLY A 9 -4.17 -1.46 1.10
N LEU A 10 -3.42 -0.37 0.89
CA LEU A 10 -2.32 -0.03 1.80
C LEU A 10 -2.81 0.36 3.20
N VAL A 11 -3.88 1.17 3.29
CA VAL A 11 -4.49 1.52 4.59
C VAL A 11 -4.96 0.27 5.32
N ILE A 12 -5.67 -0.62 4.64
CA ILE A 12 -6.12 -1.91 5.20
C ILE A 12 -4.92 -2.75 5.65
N THR A 13 -3.83 -2.77 4.88
CA THR A 13 -2.63 -3.52 5.23
C THR A 13 -1.93 -2.99 6.48
N VAL A 14 -1.77 -1.68 6.64
CA VAL A 14 -1.23 -1.10 7.89
C VAL A 14 -2.12 -1.46 9.07
N TYR A 15 -3.44 -1.39 8.87
CA TYR A 15 -4.41 -1.70 9.91
C TYR A 15 -4.39 -3.17 10.33
N LEU A 16 -4.29 -4.10 9.37
CA LEU A 16 -4.15 -5.53 9.63
C LEU A 16 -2.80 -5.86 10.24
N PHE A 17 -1.71 -5.25 9.77
CA PHE A 17 -0.37 -5.47 10.31
C PHE A 17 -0.31 -5.10 11.80
N THR A 18 -0.78 -3.90 12.15
CA THR A 18 -0.82 -3.42 13.54
C THR A 18 -1.73 -4.29 14.41
N PHE A 19 -2.84 -4.79 13.86
CA PHE A 19 -3.70 -5.75 14.55
C PHE A 19 -2.98 -7.07 14.84
N LEU A 20 -2.23 -7.61 13.89
CA LEU A 20 -1.45 -8.84 14.10
C LEU A 20 -0.34 -8.64 15.13
N MET A 21 0.35 -7.49 15.09
CA MET A 21 1.41 -7.17 16.05
C MET A 21 0.90 -7.07 17.50
N MET A 22 -0.38 -6.78 17.71
CA MET A 22 -1.01 -6.83 19.03
C MET A 22 -0.85 -8.19 19.72
N PHE A 23 -0.83 -9.28 18.95
CA PHE A 23 -0.68 -10.65 19.46
C PHE A 23 0.77 -11.10 19.64
N VAL A 24 1.72 -10.40 19.00
CA VAL A 24 3.14 -10.77 18.99
C VAL A 24 3.91 -10.11 20.14
N ILE A 25 3.54 -8.88 20.51
CA ILE A 25 4.20 -8.14 21.59
C ILE A 25 3.76 -8.71 22.95
N SER A 26 4.70 -8.92 23.89
CA SER A 26 4.49 -9.64 25.16
C SER A 26 3.27 -9.16 25.98
N PRO A 27 2.52 -10.08 26.63
CA PRO A 27 1.23 -9.81 27.28
C PRO A 27 1.27 -9.01 28.59
N GLU A 28 2.41 -8.45 29.01
CA GLU A 28 2.56 -7.83 30.35
C GLU A 28 1.89 -6.44 30.50
N GLN A 29 1.26 -5.88 29.46
CA GLN A 29 0.52 -4.60 29.52
C GLN A 29 -0.89 -4.78 28.94
N ASP A 30 -1.87 -5.15 29.78
CA ASP A 30 -3.07 -5.85 29.30
C ASP A 30 -4.40 -5.06 29.29
N ASN A 31 -4.47 -3.80 29.74
CA ASN A 31 -5.78 -3.10 29.78
C ASN A 31 -6.08 -2.14 28.62
N ASP A 32 -5.07 -1.53 27.97
CA ASP A 32 -5.32 -0.47 26.96
C ASP A 32 -4.96 -0.85 25.52
N ARG A 33 -4.59 -2.11 25.26
CA ARG A 33 -4.04 -2.57 23.98
C ARG A 33 -4.97 -2.31 22.80
N MET A 34 -6.26 -2.55 22.98
CA MET A 34 -7.25 -2.37 21.92
C MET A 34 -7.47 -0.89 21.59
N SER A 35 -7.48 -0.03 22.60
CA SER A 35 -7.55 1.44 22.45
C SER A 35 -6.29 1.99 21.77
N ILE A 36 -5.11 1.49 22.18
CA ILE A 36 -3.82 1.84 21.58
C ILE A 36 -3.76 1.39 20.12
N TRP A 37 -4.25 0.20 19.79
CA TRP A 37 -4.33 -0.26 18.41
C TRP A 37 -5.27 0.61 17.57
N LEU A 38 -6.51 0.83 18.03
CA LEU A 38 -7.50 1.63 17.30
C LEU A 38 -7.02 3.06 17.05
N GLY A 39 -6.52 3.75 18.08
CA GLY A 39 -6.07 5.14 17.99
C GLY A 39 -4.66 5.29 17.41
N GLY A 40 -3.72 4.48 17.89
CA GLY A 40 -2.31 4.53 17.50
C GLY A 40 -2.09 4.18 16.02
N THR A 41 -2.89 3.27 15.47
CA THR A 41 -2.82 2.95 14.04
C THR A 41 -3.26 4.12 13.16
N LEU A 42 -4.28 4.87 13.57
CA LEU A 42 -4.70 6.08 12.85
C LEU A 42 -3.62 7.16 12.91
N ILE A 43 -2.95 7.32 14.06
CA ILE A 43 -1.82 8.25 14.21
C ILE A 43 -0.63 7.79 13.36
N LEU A 44 -0.37 6.48 13.28
CA LEU A 44 0.67 5.93 12.43
C LEU A 44 0.39 6.21 10.96
N ILE A 45 -0.86 6.01 10.51
CA ILE A 45 -1.27 6.22 9.13
C ILE A 45 -1.28 7.73 8.79
N PHE A 46 -2.00 8.55 9.55
CA PHE A 46 -2.24 9.95 9.20
C PHE A 46 -1.24 10.94 9.79
N GLY A 47 -0.48 10.55 10.80
CA GLY A 47 0.61 11.34 11.37
C GLY A 47 1.94 10.97 10.71
N TYR A 48 2.62 9.95 11.26
CA TYR A 48 3.97 9.59 10.85
C TYR A 48 4.06 9.09 9.40
N GLY A 49 3.05 8.36 8.94
CA GLY A 49 2.98 7.83 7.57
C GLY A 49 2.63 8.87 6.51
N PHE A 50 2.23 10.08 6.89
CA PHE A 50 1.67 11.06 5.94
C PHE A 50 2.63 11.40 4.79
N ILE A 51 3.91 11.64 5.09
CA ILE A 51 4.93 11.96 4.07
C ILE A 51 5.09 10.79 3.09
N VAL A 52 5.07 9.56 3.62
CA VAL A 52 5.17 8.34 2.81
C VAL A 52 3.96 8.21 1.89
N TRP A 53 2.75 8.46 2.39
CA TRP A 53 1.53 8.44 1.59
C TRP A 53 1.54 9.50 0.49
N LEU A 54 2.02 10.70 0.80
CA LEU A 54 2.12 11.78 -0.19
C LEU A 54 3.08 11.40 -1.32
N GLY A 55 4.25 10.86 -0.96
CA GLY A 55 5.24 10.37 -1.94
C GLY A 55 4.68 9.24 -2.81
N PHE A 56 4.02 8.25 -2.18
CA PHE A 56 3.37 7.13 -2.86
C PHE A 56 2.28 7.58 -3.83
N LEU A 57 1.36 8.45 -3.39
CA LEU A 57 0.29 8.99 -4.23
C LEU A 57 0.84 9.75 -5.43
N THR A 58 1.84 10.61 -5.18
CA THR A 58 2.48 11.39 -6.23
C THR A 58 3.16 10.48 -7.25
N ALA A 59 3.90 9.46 -6.78
CA ALA A 59 4.57 8.49 -7.65
C ALA A 59 3.58 7.71 -8.53
N ILE A 60 2.47 7.23 -7.97
CA ILE A 60 1.44 6.52 -8.76
C ILE A 60 0.83 7.42 -9.82
N ILE A 61 0.47 8.66 -9.46
CA ILE A 61 -0.16 9.59 -10.40
C ILE A 61 0.79 9.88 -11.55
N LEU A 62 2.06 10.13 -11.26
CA LEU A 62 3.07 10.37 -12.29
C LEU A 62 3.25 9.13 -13.18
N LEU A 63 3.42 7.95 -12.60
CA LEU A 63 3.59 6.71 -13.36
C LEU A 63 2.36 6.38 -14.22
N ASP A 64 1.15 6.61 -13.73
CA ASP A 64 -0.07 6.45 -14.52
C ASP A 64 -0.09 7.39 -15.74
N ILE A 65 0.30 8.66 -15.55
CA ILE A 65 0.37 9.67 -16.63
C ILE A 65 1.39 9.25 -17.69
N PHE A 66 2.55 8.72 -17.29
CA PHE A 66 3.59 8.34 -18.24
C PHE A 66 3.36 6.97 -18.89
N LEU A 67 2.84 5.99 -18.13
CA LEU A 67 2.74 4.61 -18.60
C LEU A 67 1.37 4.29 -19.17
N ILE A 68 0.28 4.67 -18.49
CA ILE A 68 -1.06 4.14 -18.75
C ILE A 68 -1.90 5.06 -19.63
N VAL A 69 -1.85 6.37 -19.38
CA VAL A 69 -2.61 7.37 -20.15
C VAL A 69 -2.28 7.34 -21.65
N PRO A 70 -1.01 7.24 -22.10
CA PRO A 70 -0.69 7.32 -23.52
C PRO A 70 -1.17 6.11 -24.33
N SER A 71 -1.23 4.93 -23.69
CA SER A 71 -1.72 3.71 -24.34
C SER A 71 -2.06 2.66 -23.30
N ARG A 72 -3.21 2.00 -23.47
CA ARG A 72 -3.64 0.88 -22.60
C ARG A 72 -3.22 -0.49 -23.14
N ILE A 73 -2.46 -0.52 -24.24
CA ILE A 73 -1.87 -1.75 -24.77
C ILE A 73 -0.87 -2.29 -23.74
N ARG A 74 -0.89 -3.62 -23.50
CA ARG A 74 -0.03 -4.29 -22.50
C ARG A 74 -0.20 -3.72 -21.09
N LEU A 75 -1.46 -3.53 -20.69
CA LEU A 75 -1.81 -2.98 -19.36
C LEU A 75 -1.16 -3.77 -18.23
N LYS A 76 -1.17 -5.11 -18.29
CA LYS A 76 -0.59 -5.97 -17.24
C LYS A 76 0.89 -5.66 -17.02
N GLU A 77 1.67 -5.56 -18.10
CA GLU A 77 3.10 -5.29 -18.07
C GLU A 77 3.39 -3.90 -17.51
N LYS A 78 2.58 -2.90 -17.87
CA LYS A 78 2.70 -1.53 -17.35
C LYS A 78 2.40 -1.45 -15.85
N LEU A 79 1.37 -2.15 -15.39
CA LEU A 79 1.03 -2.23 -13.96
C LEU A 79 2.12 -2.96 -13.15
N LEU A 80 2.72 -4.01 -13.71
CA LEU A 80 3.86 -4.69 -13.09
C LEU A 80 5.10 -3.79 -13.02
N LEU A 81 5.34 -2.98 -14.05
CA LEU A 81 6.45 -2.04 -14.07
C LEU A 81 6.24 -0.90 -13.06
N GLU A 82 5.02 -0.36 -12.97
CA GLU A 82 4.65 0.61 -11.93
C GLU A 82 4.85 0.02 -10.53
N TRP A 83 4.41 -1.23 -10.32
CA TRP A 83 4.65 -1.95 -9.07
C TRP A 83 6.14 -2.07 -8.75
N LEU A 84 6.96 -2.54 -9.69
CA LEU A 84 8.40 -2.69 -9.50
C LEU A 84 9.09 -1.37 -9.12
N ILE A 85 8.73 -0.26 -9.76
CA ILE A 85 9.34 1.05 -9.46
C ILE A 85 8.97 1.52 -8.05
N ILE A 86 7.70 1.40 -7.68
CA ILE A 86 7.20 1.94 -6.41
C ILE A 86 7.65 1.10 -5.21
N ILE A 87 7.83 -0.21 -5.35
CA ILE A 87 8.24 -1.04 -4.21
C ILE A 87 9.72 -0.88 -3.85
N LEU A 88 10.57 -0.31 -4.72
CA LEU A 88 12.00 -0.13 -4.43
C LEU A 88 12.26 0.58 -3.09
N PRO A 89 11.67 1.76 -2.80
CA PRO A 89 11.81 2.39 -1.50
C PRO A 89 11.27 1.51 -0.35
N PHE A 90 10.20 0.73 -0.58
CA PHE A 90 9.64 -0.14 0.46
C PHE A 90 10.60 -1.29 0.78
N ILE A 91 11.20 -1.91 -0.24
CA ILE A 91 12.19 -2.95 -0.05
C ILE A 91 13.42 -2.39 0.67
N TYR A 92 13.91 -1.21 0.26
CA TYR A 92 15.01 -0.54 0.95
C TYR A 92 14.70 -0.32 2.44
N TRP A 93 13.54 0.26 2.74
CA TRP A 93 13.11 0.50 4.12
C TRP A 93 12.80 -0.76 4.92
N ALA A 94 12.39 -1.85 4.27
CA ALA A 94 12.21 -3.15 4.93
C ALA A 94 13.52 -3.64 5.56
N PHE A 95 14.64 -3.49 4.85
CA PHE A 95 15.95 -3.89 5.34
C PHE A 95 16.60 -2.86 6.25
N GLU A 96 16.48 -1.56 5.93
CA GLU A 96 17.07 -0.47 6.72
C GLU A 96 16.47 -0.42 8.13
N TYR A 97 15.15 -0.61 8.27
CA TYR A 97 14.44 -0.49 9.54
C TYR A 97 14.04 -1.83 10.17
N ASP A 98 14.42 -2.96 9.55
CA ASP A 98 14.01 -4.32 9.94
C ASP A 98 12.50 -4.42 10.22
N TYR A 99 11.70 -3.75 9.39
CA TYR A 99 10.27 -3.57 9.62
C TYR A 99 9.43 -4.22 8.54
N TRP A 100 8.86 -5.38 8.89
CA TRP A 100 8.09 -6.25 7.98
C TRP A 100 6.86 -5.58 7.36
N LEU A 101 6.37 -4.49 7.95
CA LEU A 101 5.27 -3.70 7.38
C LEU A 101 5.57 -3.30 5.92
N TRP A 102 6.82 -2.95 5.60
CA TRP A 102 7.17 -2.50 4.26
C TRP A 102 7.00 -3.60 3.19
N LEU A 103 7.33 -4.85 3.53
CA LEU A 103 7.09 -6.00 2.65
C LEU A 103 5.59 -6.31 2.52
N MET A 104 4.83 -6.16 3.61
CA MET A 104 3.37 -6.27 3.58
C MET A 104 2.75 -5.21 2.67
N LEU A 105 3.25 -3.97 2.70
CA LEU A 105 2.80 -2.89 1.80
C LEU A 105 3.16 -3.18 0.34
N ALA A 106 4.36 -3.70 0.07
CA ALA A 106 4.77 -4.07 -1.29
C ALA A 106 3.88 -5.19 -1.89
N THR A 107 3.54 -6.20 -1.08
CA THR A 107 2.64 -7.29 -1.49
C THR A 107 1.20 -6.82 -1.65
N SER A 108 0.69 -6.00 -0.73
CA SER A 108 -0.63 -5.37 -0.84
C SER A 108 -0.75 -4.51 -2.09
N PHE A 109 0.32 -3.77 -2.43
CA PHE A 109 0.34 -2.98 -3.66
C PHE A 109 0.23 -3.87 -4.91
N LEU A 110 0.88 -5.04 -4.93
CA LEU A 110 0.73 -5.99 -6.04
C LEU A 110 -0.72 -6.48 -6.18
N ILE A 111 -1.33 -6.89 -5.07
CA ILE A 111 -2.71 -7.41 -5.05
C ILE A 111 -3.68 -6.34 -5.55
N THR A 112 -3.55 -5.11 -5.06
CA THR A 112 -4.39 -4.00 -5.48
C THR A 112 -4.21 -3.63 -6.95
N GLN A 113 -2.99 -3.72 -7.50
CA GLN A 113 -2.74 -3.55 -8.93
C GLN A 113 -3.45 -4.61 -9.78
N ILE A 114 -3.50 -5.87 -9.32
CA ILE A 114 -4.26 -6.93 -10.00
C ILE A 114 -5.76 -6.62 -10.00
N ILE A 115 -6.31 -6.17 -8.87
CA ILE A 115 -7.71 -5.75 -8.77
C ILE A 115 -7.99 -4.55 -9.69
N ARG A 116 -7.06 -3.58 -9.73
CA ARG A 116 -7.12 -2.39 -10.58
C ARG A 116 -7.17 -2.76 -12.05
N LYS A 117 -6.34 -3.71 -12.47
CA LYS A 117 -6.32 -4.27 -13.84
C LYS A 117 -7.71 -4.76 -14.25
N ASN A 118 -8.33 -5.61 -13.43
CA ASN A 118 -9.63 -6.22 -13.73
C ASN A 118 -10.72 -5.15 -13.92
N LYS A 119 -10.71 -4.10 -13.09
CA LYS A 119 -11.63 -2.96 -13.23
C LYS A 119 -11.41 -2.14 -14.51
N ILE A 120 -10.16 -1.94 -14.93
CA ILE A 120 -9.88 -1.21 -16.17
C ILE A 120 -10.33 -2.03 -17.38
N GLU A 121 -10.04 -3.34 -17.38
CA GLU A 121 -10.44 -4.24 -18.47
C GLU A 121 -11.96 -4.39 -18.57
N SER A 122 -12.69 -4.43 -17.46
CA SER A 122 -14.16 -4.50 -17.48
C SER A 122 -14.78 -3.27 -18.14
N ILE A 123 -14.23 -2.08 -17.92
CA ILE A 123 -14.71 -0.83 -18.53
C ILE A 123 -14.43 -0.81 -20.04
N ILE A 124 -13.30 -1.37 -20.49
CA ILE A 124 -12.92 -1.36 -21.93
C ILE A 124 -13.72 -2.38 -22.74
N LYS A 125 -14.15 -3.49 -22.12
CA LYS A 125 -14.97 -4.52 -22.78
C LYS A 125 -16.46 -4.16 -22.86
N THR A 126 -16.88 -3.07 -22.24
CA THR A 126 -18.25 -2.53 -22.32
C THR A 126 -18.30 -1.45 -23.39
#